data_AF-A0A024QA74-F1
#
_entry.id   AF-A0A024QA74-F1
#
_cell.length_a   1.000
_cell.length_b   1.000
_cell.length_c   1.000
_cell.angle_alpha   90.00
_cell.angle_beta   90.00
_cell.angle_gamma   90.00
#
_symmetry.space_group_name_H-M   'P 1'
#
loop_
_entity.id
_entity.type
_entity.pdbx_description
1 polymer ?
#
loop_
_entity_poly.entity_id
_entity_poly.type
_entity_poly.pdbx_seq_one_letter_code
_entity_poly.pdbx_strand_id
1 'polypeptide(L)' 'MMIYIALLRGVNGGGRNKIKMAELRRALEAIGFSQVQTYIQSGNILFESNEREESLQKQTEKRIEEEFGF' A
#
# COMPACT_ATOMS: atom_id res chain seq x y z
N MET A 1 2.86 -10.07 -15.75
CA MET A 1 3.12 -9.61 -14.37
C MET A 1 4.06 -8.43 -14.44
N MET A 2 3.65 -7.27 -13.95
CA MET A 2 4.50 -6.09 -13.81
C MET A 2 4.78 -5.83 -12.33
N ILE A 3 6.00 -5.37 -12.03
CA ILE A 3 6.39 -4.96 -10.69
C ILE A 3 6.09 -3.47 -10.55
N TYR A 4 5.38 -3.11 -9.49
CA TYR A 4 5.00 -1.74 -9.17
C TYR A 4 5.64 -1.30 -7.86
N ILE A 5 5.87 0.02 -7.77
CA ILE A 5 6.24 0.68 -6.52
C ILE A 5 5.17 1.73 -6.22
N ALA A 6 4.43 1.54 -5.11
CA ALA A 6 3.55 2.55 -4.56
C ALA A 6 4.28 3.35 -3.46
N LEU A 7 4.14 4.67 -3.50
CA LEU A 7 4.78 5.60 -2.57
C LEU A 7 3.71 6.36 -1.78
N LEU A 8 3.53 5.99 -0.52
CA LEU A 8 2.64 6.73 0.38
C LEU A 8 3.39 7.91 1.00
N ARG A 9 2.74 9.06 1.03
CA ARG A 9 3.25 10.27 1.68
C ARG A 9 2.61 10.46 3.05
N GLY A 10 3.35 11.07 3.98
CA GLY A 10 2.80 11.51 5.27
C GLY A 10 2.44 10.38 6.24
N VAL A 11 2.90 9.15 5.99
CA VAL A 11 2.74 8.01 6.91
C VAL A 11 3.95 7.91 7.83
N ASN A 12 3.73 7.51 9.09
CA ASN A 12 4.78 7.15 10.06
C ASN A 12 5.86 8.21 10.35
N GLY A 13 5.66 9.47 9.97
CA GLY A 13 6.50 10.59 10.36
C GLY A 13 5.71 11.58 11.21
N GLY A 14 6.23 11.93 12.40
CA GLY A 14 5.86 13.11 13.22
C GLY A 14 4.38 13.44 13.52
N GLY A 15 3.42 12.66 13.02
CA GLY A 15 1.99 13.02 12.92
C GLY A 15 1.01 11.87 13.18
N ARG A 16 -0.25 12.08 12.77
CA ARG A 16 -1.43 11.25 13.11
C ARG A 16 -1.53 9.92 12.34
N ASN A 17 -0.98 9.84 11.12
CA ASN A 17 -1.17 8.71 10.21
C ASN A 17 -0.14 7.60 10.45
N LYS A 18 -0.35 6.83 11.52
CA LYS A 18 0.50 5.68 11.87
C LYS A 18 -0.03 4.42 11.23
N ILE A 19 0.83 3.70 10.51
CA ILE A 19 0.53 2.42 9.88
C ILE A 19 1.60 1.40 10.27
N LYS A 20 1.19 0.24 10.80
CA LYS A 20 2.11 -0.90 10.90
C LYS A 20 2.29 -1.50 9.51
N MET A 21 3.52 -1.61 9.05
CA MET A 21 3.82 -2.15 7.71
C MET A 21 3.32 -3.59 7.50
N ALA A 22 3.25 -4.39 8.56
CA ALA A 22 2.65 -5.71 8.49
C ALA A 22 1.14 -5.68 8.19
N GLU A 23 0.40 -4.72 8.77
CA GLU A 23 -1.03 -4.53 8.50
C GLU A 23 -1.23 -3.98 7.08
N LEU A 24 -0.38 -3.05 6.64
CA LEU A 24 -0.39 -2.54 5.26
C LEU A 24 -0.18 -3.64 4.22
N ARG A 25 0.80 -4.53 4.42
CA ARG A 25 1.02 -5.67 3.53
C ARG A 25 -0.21 -6.56 3.44
N ARG A 26 -0.77 -6.95 4.59
CA ARG A 26 -1.98 -7.79 4.66
C ARG A 26 -3.18 -7.14 3.96
N ALA A 27 -3.36 -5.82 4.12
CA ALA A 27 -4.44 -5.10 3.47
C ALA A 27 -4.33 -5.12 1.94
N LEU A 28 -3.11 -4.96 1.41
CA LEU A 28 -2.86 -5.01 -0.03
C LEU A 28 -2.91 -6.43 -0.62
N GLU A 29 -2.42 -7.42 0.13
CA GLU A 29 -2.60 -8.83 -0.23
C GLU A 29 -4.09 -9.21 -0.29
N ALA A 30 -4.92 -8.67 0.61
CA ALA A 30 -6.36 -8.94 0.66
C ALA A 30 -7.14 -8.39 -0.56
N ILE A 31 -6.59 -7.44 -1.31
CA ILE A 31 -7.16 -6.92 -2.56
C ILE A 31 -6.52 -7.55 -3.81
N GLY A 32 -5.72 -8.63 -3.64
CA GLY A 32 -5.21 -9.43 -4.74
C GLY A 32 -3.82 -9.05 -5.24
N PHE A 33 -3.10 -8.16 -4.56
CA PHE A 33 -1.70 -7.89 -4.91
C PHE A 33 -0.80 -9.04 -4.45
N SER A 34 0.19 -9.39 -5.27
CA SER A 34 1.14 -10.47 -4.97
C SER A 34 2.54 -9.94 -4.65
N GLN A 35 3.34 -10.76 -3.95
CA GLN A 35 4.73 -10.42 -3.58
C GLN A 35 4.86 -9.06 -2.86
N VAL A 36 3.89 -8.72 -2.00
CA VAL A 36 3.84 -7.42 -1.33
C VAL A 36 4.98 -7.30 -0.33
N GLN A 37 5.84 -6.30 -0.53
CA GLN A 37 6.96 -5.96 0.33
C GLN A 37 6.91 -4.48 0.70
N THR A 38 7.40 -4.16 1.89
CA THR A 38 7.49 -2.78 2.39
C THR A 38 8.93 -2.47 2.76
N TYR A 39 9.38 -1.28 2.41
CA TYR A 39 10.71 -0.80 2.81
C TYR A 39 10.59 0.09 4.04
N ILE A 40 11.23 -0.34 5.15
CA ILE A 40 11.23 0.33 6.46
C ILE A 40 9.81 0.80 6.88
N GLN A 41 9.68 1.86 7.67
CA GLN A 41 8.39 2.46 8.01
C GLN A 41 8.07 3.70 7.16
N SER A 42 8.52 3.76 5.89
CA SER A 42 8.41 4.99 5.09
C SER A 42 7.20 5.06 4.16
N GLY A 43 6.39 4.00 4.08
CA GLY A 43 5.27 3.96 3.13
C GLY A 43 5.66 3.59 1.69
N ASN A 44 6.86 3.04 1.49
CA ASN A 44 7.32 2.54 0.20
C ASN A 44 6.96 1.06 0.07
N ILE A 45 6.22 0.71 -0.98
CA ILE A 45 5.60 -0.60 -1.15
C ILE A 45 5.94 -1.15 -2.53
N LEU A 46 6.45 -2.37 -2.60
CA LEU A 46 6.68 -3.11 -3.84
C LEU A 46 5.65 -4.24 -3.92
N PHE A 47 5.05 -4.44 -5.08
CA PHE A 47 4.13 -5.54 -5.33
C PHE A 47 4.04 -5.87 -6.82
N GLU A 48 3.44 -7.02 -7.12
CA GLU A 48 3.19 -7.50 -8.48
C GLU A 48 1.69 -7.42 -8.80
N SER A 49 1.38 -7.03 -10.04
CA SER A 49 0.01 -7.11 -10.58
C SER A 49 -0.01 -7.21 -12.11
N ASN A 50 -1.16 -7.61 -12.66
CA ASN A 50 -1.47 -7.56 -14.09
C ASN A 50 -2.49 -6.47 -14.44
N GLU A 51 -2.94 -5.70 -13.44
CA GLU A 51 -3.87 -4.60 -13.67
C GLU A 51 -3.19 -3.34 -14.18
N ARG A 52 -3.99 -2.41 -14.69
CA ARG A 52 -3.51 -1.09 -15.12
C ARG A 52 -3.25 -0.21 -13.90
N GLU A 53 -2.25 0.67 -14.02
CA GLU A 53 -1.84 1.61 -12.98
C GLU A 53 -3.01 2.39 -12.38
N GLU A 54 -3.92 2.91 -13.20
CA GLU A 54 -5.10 3.67 -12.73
C GLU A 54 -6.04 2.85 -11.83
N SER A 55 -6.17 1.54 -12.11
CA SER A 55 -6.95 0.62 -11.28
C SER A 55 -6.24 0.36 -9.96
N LEU A 56 -4.92 0.10 -10.03
CA LEU A 56 -4.08 -0.14 -8.87
C LEU A 56 -4.09 1.04 -7.90
N GLN A 57 -3.98 2.26 -8.42
CA GLN A 57 -4.05 3.48 -7.61
C GLN A 57 -5.38 3.58 -6.86
N LYS A 58 -6.51 3.48 -7.58
CA LYS A 58 -7.85 3.59 -6.97
C LYS A 58 -8.11 2.50 -5.93
N GLN A 59 -7.71 1.26 -6.22
CA GLN A 59 -7.85 0.15 -5.28
C GLN A 59 -6.99 0.34 -4.03
N THR A 60 -5.75 0.81 -4.20
CA THR A 60 -4.83 1.09 -3.09
C THR A 60 -5.36 2.21 -2.19
N GLU A 61 -5.79 3.33 -2.78
CA GLU A 61 -6.38 4.48 -2.05
C GLU A 61 -7.60 4.03 -1.25
N LYS A 62 -8.57 3.39 -1.90
CA LYS A 62 -9.78 2.89 -1.26
C LYS A 62 -9.46 1.92 -0.12
N ARG A 63 -8.53 0.97 -0.33
CA ARG A 63 -8.20 -0.02 0.69
C ARG A 63 -7.52 0.61 1.90
N ILE A 64 -6.66 1.60 1.70
CA ILE A 64 -5.98 2.32 2.78
C ILE A 64 -7.00 3.15 3.58
N GLU A 65 -7.92 3.82 2.92
CA GLU A 65 -8.99 4.58 3.58
C GLU A 65 -9.88 3.64 4.43
N GLU A 66 -10.30 2.49 3.88
CA GLU A 66 -11.13 1.52 4.59
C GLU A 66 -10.44 0.89 5.81
N GLU A 67 -9.14 0.61 5.72
CA GLU A 67 -8.39 -0.08 6.79
C GLU A 67 -7.83 0.89 7.84
N PHE A 68 -7.40 2.10 7.45
CA PHE A 68 -6.65 3.02 8.30
C PHE A 68 -7.35 4.37 8.54
N GLY A 69 -8.39 4.70 7.76
CA GLY A 69 -9.30 5.82 8.03
C GLY A 69 -8.78 7.21 7.67
N PHE A 70 -7.87 7.33 6.70
CA PHE A 70 -7.35 8.61 6.22
C PHE A 70 -6.91 8.56 4.75
#